data_AF-A0A7W7K6K2-F1
#
_entry.id   AF-A0A7W7K6K2-F1
#
_cell.length_a   1.000
_cell.length_b   1.000
_cell.length_c   1.000
_cell.angle_alpha   90.00
_cell.angle_beta   90.00
_cell.angle_gamma   90.00
#
_symmetry.space_group_name_H-M   'P 1'
#
loop_
_entity.id
_entity.type
_entity.pdbx_description
1 polymer ?
#
loop_
_entity_poly.entity_id
_entity_poly.type
_entity_poly.pdbx_seq_one_letter_code
_entity_poly.pdbx_strand_id
1 'polypeptide(L)'
;MSLNKIVAEAIDANESAGVINRHNAINLAVPKVLADEEMTEMCVRSHLSKVMASTCKKRARELAATSAAQSSLFGLHDAHVLDHGEGIIKRTEALTRDEFRGIIRVRQEQVTADMAYLKRLRDAELETRAIWDRNPNWTWGQVEAAYARKDAKAA
;
A
#
# COMPACT_ATOMS: atom_id res chain seq x y z
N MET A 1 -15.84 22.42 -5.22
CA MET A 1 -14.75 21.87 -6.07
C MET A 1 -14.39 20.50 -5.51
N SER A 2 -14.00 19.47 -6.27
CA SER A 2 -13.68 18.17 -5.67
C SER A 2 -12.23 18.09 -5.17
N LEU A 3 -11.98 17.32 -4.11
CA LEU A 3 -10.63 17.09 -3.58
C LEU A 3 -9.68 16.54 -4.66
N ASN A 4 -10.15 15.60 -5.47
CA ASN A 4 -9.36 15.02 -6.56
C ASN A 4 -8.92 16.08 -7.58
N LYS A 5 -9.79 17.05 -7.88
CA LYS A 5 -9.46 18.15 -8.80
C LYS A 5 -8.41 19.08 -8.18
N ILE A 6 -8.55 19.42 -6.90
CA ILE A 6 -7.57 20.25 -6.18
C ILE A 6 -6.19 19.58 -6.15
N VAL A 7 -6.15 18.27 -5.89
CA VAL A 7 -4.92 17.48 -5.87
C VAL A 7 -4.28 17.40 -7.25
N ALA A 8 -5.06 17.08 -8.29
CA ALA A 8 -4.55 17.00 -9.66
C ALA A 8 -3.95 18.33 -10.11
N GLU A 9 -4.68 19.43 -9.95
CA GLU A 9 -4.18 20.78 -10.29
C GLU A 9 -2.89 21.14 -9.54
N ALA A 10 -2.78 20.74 -8.26
CA ALA A 10 -1.60 21.03 -7.47
C ALA A 10 -0.38 20.19 -7.87
N ILE A 11 -0.61 18.94 -8.30
CA ILE A 11 0.44 18.05 -8.83
C ILE A 11 0.92 18.59 -10.17
N ASP A 12 0.00 18.86 -11.10
CA ASP A 12 0.33 19.33 -12.45
C ASP A 12 1.12 20.66 -12.40
N ALA A 13 0.74 21.57 -11.50
CA ALA A 13 1.42 22.85 -11.32
C ALA A 13 2.84 22.73 -10.70
N ASN A 14 3.18 21.58 -10.12
CA ASN A 14 4.47 21.34 -9.45
C ASN A 14 5.24 20.16 -10.06
N GLU A 15 4.83 19.71 -11.24
CA GLU A 15 5.55 18.73 -12.03
C GLU A 15 6.49 19.44 -13.00
N SER A 16 7.75 19.02 -13.03
CA SER A 16 8.72 19.48 -14.01
C SER A 16 9.64 18.34 -14.41
N ALA A 17 9.77 18.09 -15.71
CA ALA A 17 10.59 17.01 -16.27
C ALA A 17 10.32 15.62 -15.63
N GLY A 18 9.05 15.32 -15.32
CA GLY A 18 8.63 14.06 -14.69
C GLY A 18 8.93 13.96 -13.19
N VAL A 19 9.38 15.04 -12.56
CA VAL A 19 9.61 15.12 -11.11
C VAL A 19 8.52 16.00 -10.48
N ILE A 20 7.78 15.43 -9.53
CA ILE A 20 6.73 16.14 -8.78
C ILE A 20 7.32 16.66 -7.47
N ASN A 21 7.35 17.99 -7.30
CA ASN A 21 7.66 18.59 -6.00
C ASN A 21 6.44 18.49 -5.07
N ARG A 22 6.34 17.35 -4.39
CA ARG A 22 5.21 17.04 -3.49
C ARG A 22 5.02 18.09 -2.39
N HIS A 23 6.09 18.66 -1.85
CA HIS A 23 5.98 19.64 -0.78
C HIS A 23 5.28 20.91 -1.25
N ASN A 24 5.68 21.44 -2.40
CA ASN A 24 5.05 22.62 -2.98
C ASN A 24 3.62 22.35 -3.46
N ALA A 25 3.37 21.15 -4.02
CA ALA A 25 2.01 20.73 -4.38
C ALA A 25 1.07 20.73 -3.15
N ILE A 26 1.53 20.22 -2.01
CA ILE A 26 0.75 20.25 -0.76
C ILE A 26 0.49 21.71 -0.32
N ASN A 27 1.52 22.57 -0.32
CA ASN A 27 1.36 23.97 0.08
C ASN A 27 0.40 24.75 -0.83
N LEU A 28 0.28 24.36 -2.09
CA LEU A 28 -0.69 24.92 -3.03
C LEU A 28 -2.12 24.39 -2.81
N ALA A 29 -2.26 23.11 -2.42
CA ALA A 29 -3.55 22.45 -2.23
C ALA A 29 -4.21 22.80 -0.88
N VAL A 30 -3.42 22.89 0.21
CA VAL A 30 -3.93 23.07 1.58
C VAL A 30 -4.84 24.29 1.74
N PRO A 31 -4.52 25.50 1.24
CA PRO A 31 -5.41 26.65 1.37
C PRO A 31 -6.76 26.44 0.68
N LYS A 32 -6.79 25.75 -0.46
CA LYS A 32 -8.04 25.43 -1.18
C LYS A 32 -8.92 24.45 -0.41
N VAL A 33 -8.30 23.49 0.29
CA VAL A 33 -9.00 22.55 1.17
C VAL A 33 -9.54 23.28 2.40
N LEU A 34 -8.72 24.11 3.06
CA LEU A 34 -9.10 24.85 4.27
C LEU A 34 -10.19 25.91 4.03
N ALA A 35 -10.36 26.36 2.78
CA ALA A 35 -11.43 27.28 2.41
C ALA A 35 -12.83 26.62 2.37
N ASP A 36 -12.88 25.28 2.39
CA ASP A 36 -14.11 24.49 2.36
C ASP A 36 -14.19 23.65 3.65
N GLU A 37 -15.09 24.04 4.55
CA GLU A 37 -15.22 23.45 5.89
C GLU A 37 -15.61 21.96 5.82
N GLU A 38 -16.52 21.59 4.91
CA GLU A 38 -16.95 20.20 4.71
C GLU A 38 -15.79 19.36 4.15
N MET A 39 -15.05 19.89 3.18
CA MET A 39 -13.87 19.20 2.63
C MET A 39 -12.77 19.05 3.67
N THR A 40 -12.57 20.07 4.51
CA THR A 40 -11.62 20.04 5.61
C THR A 40 -12.00 18.94 6.61
N GLU A 41 -13.25 18.90 7.05
CA GLU A 41 -13.74 17.86 7.96
C GLU A 41 -13.54 16.47 7.36
N MET A 42 -13.90 16.27 6.09
CA MET A 42 -13.72 15.00 5.39
C MET A 42 -12.23 14.57 5.36
N CYS A 43 -11.32 15.49 5.04
CA CYS A 43 -9.89 15.21 5.00
C CYS A 43 -9.35 14.86 6.41
N VAL A 44 -9.78 15.59 7.43
CA VAL A 44 -9.40 15.35 8.83
C VAL A 44 -9.90 13.99 9.30
N ARG A 45 -11.18 13.65 9.08
CA ARG A 45 -11.75 12.35 9.43
C ARG A 45 -11.02 11.20 8.72
N SER A 46 -10.74 11.35 7.42
CA SER A 46 -9.99 10.36 6.65
C SER A 46 -8.58 10.16 7.20
N HIS A 47 -7.88 11.25 7.53
CA HIS A 47 -6.55 11.19 8.12
C HIS A 47 -6.57 10.52 9.49
N LEU A 48 -7.46 10.95 10.39
CA LEU A 48 -7.62 10.38 11.72
C LEU A 48 -7.95 8.88 11.64
N SER A 49 -8.87 8.47 10.76
CA SER A 49 -9.19 7.04 10.55
C SER A 49 -7.96 6.23 10.16
N LYS A 50 -7.15 6.70 9.20
CA LYS A 50 -5.91 6.02 8.77
C LYS A 50 -4.86 5.99 9.88
N VAL A 51 -4.65 7.10 10.58
CA VAL A 51 -3.69 7.21 11.69
C VAL A 51 -4.09 6.30 12.83
N MET A 52 -5.36 6.31 13.23
CA MET A 52 -5.90 5.44 14.27
C MET A 52 -5.77 3.97 13.87
N ALA A 53 -6.14 3.59 12.64
CA ALA A 53 -5.94 2.23 12.15
C ALA A 53 -4.46 1.80 12.19
N SER A 54 -3.53 2.68 11.80
CA SER A 54 -2.09 2.40 11.86
C SER A 54 -1.58 2.26 13.30
N THR A 55 -2.07 3.12 14.21
CA THR A 55 -1.71 3.11 15.63
C THR A 55 -2.26 1.88 16.33
N CYS A 56 -3.51 1.50 16.04
CA CYS A 56 -4.13 0.28 16.55
C CYS A 56 -3.35 -0.95 16.05
N LYS A 57 -2.95 -1.00 14.77
CA LYS A 57 -2.09 -2.09 14.24
C LYS A 57 -0.73 -2.13 14.93
N LYS A 58 -0.09 -0.98 15.17
CA LYS A 58 1.18 -0.87 15.88
C LYS A 58 1.03 -1.38 17.32
N ARG A 59 -0.01 -0.94 18.03
CA ARG A 59 -0.31 -1.36 19.39
C ARG A 59 -0.64 -2.85 19.48
N ALA A 60 -1.36 -3.41 18.50
CA ALA A 60 -1.60 -4.85 18.39
C ALA A 60 -0.28 -5.63 18.22
N ARG A 61 0.66 -5.12 17.43
CA ARG A 61 2.01 -5.71 17.28
C ARG A 61 2.84 -5.58 18.55
N GLU A 62 2.79 -4.44 19.23
CA GLU A 62 3.49 -4.21 20.50
C GLU A 62 2.93 -5.10 21.62
N LEU A 63 1.61 -5.28 21.67
CA LEU A 63 0.97 -6.25 22.58
C LEU A 63 1.44 -7.67 22.27
N ALA A 64 1.43 -8.08 21.00
CA ALA A 64 1.95 -9.39 20.57
C ALA A 64 3.46 -9.57 20.85
N ALA A 65 4.24 -8.49 20.85
CA ALA A 65 5.67 -8.55 21.17
C ALA A 65 5.92 -8.62 22.69
N THR A 66 5.08 -7.97 23.49
CA THR A 66 5.15 -7.98 24.96
C THR A 66 4.61 -9.31 25.53
N SER A 67 3.63 -9.93 24.86
CA SER A 67 3.10 -11.25 25.19
C SER A 67 3.99 -12.40 24.71
N ALA A 68 5.12 -12.15 24.05
CA ALA A 68 6.11 -13.20 23.78
C ALA A 68 6.66 -13.85 25.08
N ALA A 69 6.46 -13.21 26.25
CA ALA A 69 6.69 -13.80 27.58
C ALA A 69 5.52 -14.66 28.11
N GLN A 70 4.34 -14.60 27.50
CA GLN A 70 3.19 -15.48 27.72
C GLN A 70 2.75 -16.08 26.39
N SER A 71 3.46 -17.13 25.96
CA SER A 71 3.22 -17.80 24.68
C SER A 71 1.76 -18.20 24.50
N SER A 72 1.10 -17.59 23.50
CA SER A 72 -0.01 -18.24 22.80
C SER A 72 0.44 -19.65 22.38
N LEU A 73 -0.36 -20.68 22.70
CA LEU A 73 -0.08 -22.11 22.42
C LEU A 73 0.26 -22.42 20.94
N PHE A 74 0.02 -21.47 20.03
CA PHE A 74 0.20 -21.64 18.59
C PHE A 74 1.00 -20.50 17.93
N GLY A 75 1.64 -19.61 18.71
CA GLY A 75 2.41 -18.49 18.16
C GLY A 75 1.58 -17.50 17.33
N LEU A 76 0.27 -17.44 17.57
CA LEU A 76 -0.64 -16.52 16.88
C LEU A 76 -0.38 -15.09 17.36
N HIS A 77 -0.61 -14.12 16.47
CA HIS A 77 -0.70 -12.73 16.87
C HIS A 77 -1.82 -12.53 17.90
N ASP A 78 -1.66 -11.55 18.80
CA ASP A 78 -2.62 -11.26 19.87
C ASP A 78 -3.92 -10.61 19.38
N ALA A 79 -3.91 -9.99 18.20
CA ALA A 79 -5.06 -9.32 17.64
C ALA A 79 -5.02 -9.26 16.12
N HIS A 80 -6.20 -9.20 15.53
CA HIS A 80 -6.43 -9.25 14.09
C HIS A 80 -7.37 -8.13 13.66
N VAL A 81 -7.12 -7.59 12.48
CA VAL A 81 -8.03 -6.66 11.81
C VAL A 81 -9.13 -7.49 11.16
N LEU A 82 -10.39 -7.16 11.42
CA LEU A 82 -11.54 -7.84 10.81
C LEU A 82 -11.91 -7.19 9.48
N ASP A 83 -12.24 -8.03 8.50
CA ASP A 83 -12.48 -7.65 7.10
C ASP A 83 -13.73 -6.76 6.92
N HIS A 84 -14.70 -6.87 7.84
CA HIS A 84 -16.00 -6.18 7.76
C HIS A 84 -16.12 -4.96 8.69
N GLY A 85 -15.08 -4.65 9.45
CA GLY A 85 -15.07 -3.48 10.32
C GLY A 85 -13.96 -2.55 9.86
N GLU A 86 -14.32 -1.40 9.30
CA GLU A 86 -13.37 -0.33 8.98
C GLU A 86 -12.43 -0.06 10.18
N GLY A 87 -11.27 -0.71 10.20
CA GLY A 87 -10.31 -0.59 11.30
C GLY A 87 -10.67 -1.30 12.61
N ILE A 88 -11.63 -2.23 12.66
CA ILE A 88 -11.90 -2.99 13.89
C ILE A 88 -10.77 -4.00 14.12
N ILE A 89 -10.05 -3.82 15.22
CA ILE A 89 -9.04 -4.75 15.70
C ILE A 89 -9.60 -5.52 16.89
N LYS A 90 -9.64 -6.84 16.76
CA LYS A 90 -10.15 -7.74 17.80
C LYS A 90 -9.05 -8.65 18.31
N ARG A 91 -8.97 -8.84 19.63
CA ARG A 91 -8.01 -9.78 20.24
C ARG A 91 -8.33 -11.21 19.82
N THR A 92 -7.30 -12.04 19.67
CA THR A 92 -7.42 -13.44 19.22
C THR A 92 -8.27 -14.27 20.16
N GLU A 93 -8.16 -14.06 21.47
CA GLU A 93 -9.02 -14.69 22.49
C GLU A 93 -10.50 -14.29 22.37
N ALA A 94 -10.80 -13.16 21.73
CA ALA A 94 -12.14 -12.63 21.58
C ALA A 94 -12.76 -12.97 20.21
N LEU A 95 -12.03 -13.66 19.33
CA LEU A 95 -12.53 -14.02 18.00
C LEU A 95 -13.59 -15.10 18.08
N THR A 96 -14.67 -14.93 17.32
CA THR A 96 -15.61 -16.00 17.03
C THR A 96 -15.01 -16.95 15.98
N ARG A 97 -15.58 -18.15 15.85
CA ARG A 97 -15.14 -19.13 14.85
C ARG A 97 -15.20 -18.59 13.42
N ASP A 98 -16.24 -17.85 13.09
CA ASP A 98 -16.44 -17.31 11.74
C ASP A 98 -15.48 -16.15 11.46
N GLU A 99 -15.20 -15.30 12.45
CA GLU A 99 -14.16 -14.26 12.35
C GLU A 99 -12.77 -14.89 12.14
N PHE A 100 -12.44 -15.94 12.90
CA PHE A 100 -11.17 -16.67 12.74
C PHE A 100 -11.03 -17.30 11.36
N ARG A 101 -12.10 -17.92 10.83
CA ARG A 101 -12.13 -18.44 9.46
C ARG A 101 -11.99 -17.35 8.40
N GLY A 102 -12.61 -16.19 8.63
CA GLY A 102 -12.45 -15.02 7.76
C GLY A 102 -10.98 -14.58 7.67
N ILE A 103 -10.28 -14.53 8.81
CA ILE A 103 -8.84 -14.23 8.85
C ILE A 103 -8.04 -15.25 8.05
N ILE A 104 -8.31 -16.55 8.20
CA ILE A 104 -7.63 -17.60 7.41
C ILE A 104 -7.84 -17.37 5.90
N ARG A 105 -9.08 -17.11 5.48
CA ARG A 105 -9.42 -16.87 4.08
C ARG A 105 -8.63 -15.68 3.50
N VAL A 106 -8.63 -14.55 4.20
CA VAL A 106 -7.90 -13.34 3.77
C VAL A 106 -6.40 -13.61 3.64
N ARG A 107 -5.81 -14.37 4.58
CA ARG A 107 -4.39 -14.74 4.48
C ARG A 107 -4.11 -15.67 3.31
N GLN A 108 -5.01 -16.61 3.01
CA GLN A 108 -4.88 -17.48 1.85
C GLN A 108 -4.92 -16.69 0.53
N GLU A 109 -5.81 -15.71 0.43
CA GLU A 109 -5.92 -14.80 -0.71
C GLU A 109 -4.65 -13.97 -0.89
N GLN A 110 -4.11 -13.42 0.21
CA GLN A 110 -2.84 -12.68 0.19
C GLN A 110 -1.68 -13.54 -0.31
N VAL A 111 -1.51 -14.75 0.24
CA VAL A 111 -0.47 -15.69 -0.21
C VAL A 111 -0.62 -16.00 -1.70
N THR A 112 -1.85 -16.20 -2.17
CA THR A 112 -2.13 -16.49 -3.58
C THR A 112 -1.76 -15.31 -4.48
N ALA A 113 -2.13 -14.09 -4.08
CA ALA A 113 -1.81 -12.86 -4.81
C ALA A 113 -0.29 -12.61 -4.85
N ASP A 114 0.40 -12.77 -3.72
CA ASP A 114 1.85 -12.60 -3.61
C ASP A 114 2.60 -13.61 -4.50
N MET A 115 2.16 -14.88 -4.50
CA MET A 115 2.74 -15.91 -5.36
C MET A 115 2.52 -15.63 -6.85
N ALA A 116 1.32 -15.17 -7.23
CA ALA A 116 1.03 -14.78 -8.61
C ALA A 116 1.90 -13.60 -9.05
N TYR A 117 2.11 -12.61 -8.18
CA TYR A 117 2.97 -11.47 -8.48
C TYR A 117 4.45 -11.85 -8.55
N LEU A 118 4.94 -12.69 -7.63
CA LEU A 118 6.30 -13.23 -7.68
C LEU A 118 6.56 -13.98 -9.00
N LYS A 119 5.58 -14.74 -9.49
CA LYS A 119 5.68 -15.38 -10.81
C LYS A 119 5.87 -14.35 -11.92
N ARG A 120 5.07 -13.27 -11.94
CA ARG A 120 5.20 -12.19 -12.93
C ARG A 120 6.57 -11.53 -12.89
N LEU A 121 7.12 -11.28 -11.69
CA LEU A 121 8.47 -10.74 -11.54
C LEU A 121 9.53 -11.66 -12.15
N ARG A 122 9.42 -12.98 -11.92
CA ARG A 122 10.35 -13.97 -12.51
C ARG A 122 10.22 -14.09 -14.01
N ASP A 123 8.99 -14.08 -14.53
CA ASP A 123 8.75 -14.13 -15.98
C ASP A 123 9.34 -12.88 -16.64
N ALA A 124 9.10 -11.70 -16.05
CA ALA A 124 9.65 -10.42 -16.50
C ALA A 124 11.19 -10.39 -16.47
N GLU A 125 11.82 -10.89 -15.40
CA GLU A 125 13.27 -11.04 -15.32
C GLU A 125 13.79 -11.99 -16.42
N LEU A 126 13.15 -13.13 -16.63
CA LEU A 126 13.56 -14.12 -17.62
C LEU A 126 13.48 -13.57 -19.06
N GLU A 127 12.38 -12.93 -19.41
CA GLU A 127 12.15 -12.34 -20.73
C GLU A 127 13.15 -11.23 -21.06
N THR A 128 13.48 -10.41 -20.06
CA THR A 128 14.37 -9.26 -20.23
C THR A 128 15.84 -9.55 -19.93
N ARG A 129 16.15 -10.76 -19.44
CA ARG A 129 17.49 -11.18 -18.97
C ARG A 129 18.61 -10.82 -19.94
N ALA A 130 18.44 -11.10 -21.23
CA ALA A 130 19.48 -10.84 -22.22
C ALA A 130 19.81 -9.34 -22.40
N ILE A 131 18.85 -8.46 -22.13
CA ILE A 131 19.04 -7.00 -22.16
C ILE A 131 19.76 -6.58 -20.88
N TRP A 132 19.32 -7.11 -19.74
CA TRP A 132 19.85 -6.75 -18.43
C TRP A 132 21.27 -7.27 -18.20
N ASP A 133 21.58 -8.49 -18.63
CA ASP A 133 22.92 -9.08 -18.55
C ASP A 133 23.96 -8.27 -19.35
N ARG A 134 23.55 -7.62 -20.45
CA ARG A 134 24.42 -6.73 -21.24
C ARG A 134 24.59 -5.34 -20.62
N ASN A 135 23.68 -4.96 -19.74
CA ASN A 135 23.63 -3.64 -19.13
C ASN A 135 23.31 -3.75 -17.62
N PRO A 136 24.21 -4.34 -16.81
CA PRO A 136 23.91 -4.70 -15.43
C PRO A 136 23.60 -3.50 -14.52
N ASN A 137 24.04 -2.31 -14.90
CA ASN A 137 23.79 -1.07 -14.16
C ASN A 137 22.50 -0.36 -14.59
N TRP A 138 21.76 -0.90 -15.56
CA TRP A 138 20.49 -0.30 -15.98
C TRP A 138 19.40 -0.54 -14.94
N THR A 139 18.54 0.46 -14.77
CA THR A 139 17.32 0.34 -13.98
C THR A 139 16.28 -0.49 -14.74
N TRP A 140 15.30 -1.06 -14.02
CA TRP A 140 14.18 -1.78 -14.66
C TRP A 140 13.50 -0.95 -15.75
N GLY A 141 13.24 0.35 -15.50
CA GLY A 141 12.59 1.21 -16.49
C GLY A 141 13.40 1.39 -17.79
N GLN A 142 14.74 1.35 -17.71
CA GLN A 142 15.59 1.37 -18.91
C GLN A 142 15.55 0.03 -19.67
N VAL A 143 15.51 -1.09 -18.93
CA VAL A 143 15.41 -2.44 -19.50
C VAL A 143 14.05 -2.65 -20.17
N GLU A 144 12.97 -2.26 -19.50
CA GLU A 144 11.60 -2.31 -20.02
C GLU A 144 11.43 -1.45 -21.29
N ALA A 145 11.94 -0.22 -21.28
CA ALA A 145 11.94 0.64 -22.45
C ALA A 145 12.73 0.04 -23.63
N ALA A 146 13.85 -0.65 -23.36
CA ALA A 146 14.62 -1.33 -24.38
C ALA A 146 13.93 -2.59 -24.91
N TYR A 147 13.26 -3.35 -24.05
CA TYR A 147 12.48 -4.53 -24.42
C TYR A 147 11.30 -4.16 -25.32
N ALA A 148 10.51 -3.15 -24.96
CA ALA A 148 9.39 -2.65 -25.75
C ALA A 148 9.82 -2.22 -27.18
N ARG A 149 11.00 -1.60 -27.32
CA ARG A 149 11.56 -1.22 -28.63
C ARG A 149 12.02 -2.41 -29.47
N LYS A 150 12.41 -3.52 -28.84
CA LYS A 150 12.81 -4.75 -29.52
C LYS A 150 11.58 -5.48 -30.06
N ASP A 151 10.53 -5.60 -29.25
CA ASP A 151 9.27 -6.24 -29.66
C ASP A 151 8.59 -5.45 -30.78
N ALA A 152 8.57 -4.11 -30.71
CA ALA A 152 8.03 -3.26 -31.77
C ALA A 152 8.80 -3.34 -33.11
N LYS A 153 10.02 -3.90 -33.13
CA LYS A 153 10.79 -4.16 -34.36
C LYS A 153 10.62 -5.59 -34.88
N ALA A 154 10.04 -6.48 -34.07
CA ALA A 154 9.80 -7.88 -34.41
C ALA A 154 8.35 -8.15 -34.86
N ALA A 155 7.42 -7.22 -34.56
CA ALA A 155 6.07 -7.16 -35.10
C ALA A 155 6.04 -6.44 -36.47
#